data_AF-K7ME22-F1
#
_entry.id   AF-K7ME22-F1
#
_cell.length_a   1.000
_cell.length_b   1.000
_cell.length_c   1.000
_cell.angle_alpha   90.00
_cell.angle_beta   90.00
_cell.angle_gamma   90.00
#
_symmetry.space_group_name_H-M   'P 1'
#
loop_
_entity.id
_entity.type
_entity.pdbx_description
1 polymer ?
#
loop_
_entity_poly.entity_id
_entity_poly.type
_entity_poly.pdbx_seq_one_letter_code
_entity_poly.pdbx_strand_id
1 'polypeptide(L)'
;MRLHYLTLFLLLVPLELSIIYGLSTLGNVPKKSFKPLLPPEALLSIGHYHTTCPDTEGIISQKVAAWVKKDPTLAPAIIRLHFHDCAVRDHMDLVQKGAKGAKG
;
A
#
# COMPACT_ATOMS: atom_id res chain seq x y z
N MET A 1 21.21 25.71 8.74
CA MET A 1 20.37 24.55 9.08
C MET A 1 20.04 23.66 7.87
N ARG A 2 19.63 24.21 6.70
CA ARG A 2 19.33 23.39 5.50
C ARG A 2 20.53 22.59 4.95
N LEU A 3 21.74 23.14 5.01
CA LEU A 3 22.94 22.44 4.51
C LEU A 3 23.27 21.19 5.33
N HIS A 4 23.14 21.25 6.67
CA HIS A 4 23.28 20.08 7.54
C HIS A 4 22.21 19.03 7.29
N TYR A 5 20.98 19.45 6.98
CA TYR A 5 19.89 18.52 6.64
C TYR A 5 20.18 17.79 5.33
N LEU A 6 20.77 18.48 4.35
CA LEU A 6 21.19 17.89 3.08
C LEU A 6 22.37 16.92 3.27
N THR A 7 23.38 17.25 4.08
CA THR A 7 24.47 16.31 4.40
C THR A 7 23.97 15.12 5.21
N LEU A 8 23.08 15.33 6.18
CA LEU A 8 22.47 14.24 6.95
C LEU A 8 21.64 13.33 6.05
N PHE A 9 20.85 13.89 5.13
CA PHE A 9 20.07 13.14 4.15
C PHE A 9 20.97 12.35 3.18
N LEU A 10 22.03 12.98 2.68
CA LEU A 10 23.01 12.32 1.79
C LEU A 10 23.80 11.20 2.47
N LEU A 11 23.95 11.22 3.80
CA LEU A 11 24.62 10.15 4.55
C LEU A 11 23.66 9.07 5.05
N LEU A 12 22.44 9.42 5.45
CA LEU A 12 21.43 8.45 5.91
C LEU A 12 20.88 7.60 4.76
N VAL A 13 20.55 8.21 3.62
CA VAL A 13 19.89 7.50 2.51
C VAL A 13 20.74 6.34 1.95
N PRO A 14 22.07 6.47 1.74
CA PRO A 14 22.91 5.35 1.31
C PRO A 14 23.04 4.24 2.36
N LEU A 15 23.03 4.59 3.66
CA LEU A 15 23.14 3.63 4.76
C LEU A 15 21.86 2.78 4.85
N GLU A 16 20.70 3.42 4.82
CA GLU A 16 19.39 2.74 4.78
C GLU A 16 19.28 1.84 3.55
N LEU A 17 19.71 2.32 2.38
CA LEU A 17 19.66 1.57 1.14
C LEU A 17 20.57 0.32 1.18
N SER A 18 21.74 0.41 1.81
CA SER A 18 22.64 -0.73 2.00
C SER A 18 22.05 -1.80 2.92
N ILE A 19 21.33 -1.38 3.97
CA ILE A 19 20.64 -2.30 4.90
C ILE A 19 19.49 -3.03 4.17
N ILE A 20 18.69 -2.30 3.38
CA ILE A 20 17.59 -2.86 2.60
C ILE A 20 18.09 -3.87 1.55
N TYR A 21 19.16 -3.52 0.81
CA TYR A 21 19.75 -4.44 -0.17
C TYR A 21 20.41 -5.65 0.48
N GLY A 22 21.03 -5.51 1.66
CA GLY A 22 21.59 -6.64 2.41
C GLY A 22 20.53 -7.62 2.90
N LEU A 23 19.38 -7.10 3.36
CA LEU A 23 18.27 -7.92 3.89
C LEU A 23 17.47 -8.65 2.80
N SER A 24 17.54 -8.17 1.55
CA SER A 24 16.84 -8.76 0.41
C SER A 24 17.28 -10.20 0.07
N THR A 25 18.31 -10.74 0.75
CA THR A 25 18.79 -12.12 0.58
C THR A 25 18.05 -13.17 1.42
N LEU A 26 17.13 -12.79 2.32
CA LEU A 26 16.44 -13.72 3.21
C LEU A 26 14.92 -13.58 3.11
N GLY A 27 14.27 -14.26 2.15
CA GLY A 27 12.81 -14.16 2.07
C GLY A 27 12.10 -14.99 1.00
N ASN A 28 12.42 -16.28 0.88
CA ASN A 28 11.50 -17.22 0.24
C ASN A 28 10.36 -17.56 1.24
N VAL A 29 9.40 -16.64 1.38
CA VAL A 29 8.16 -16.93 2.11
C VAL A 29 7.23 -17.67 1.14
N PRO A 30 6.77 -18.89 1.47
CA PRO A 30 5.84 -19.63 0.64
C PRO A 30 4.52 -18.85 0.55
N LYS A 31 4.23 -18.30 -0.64
CA LYS A 31 2.95 -17.67 -0.95
C LYS A 31 1.88 -18.74 -0.94
N LYS A 32 1.17 -18.90 0.19
CA LYS A 32 -0.07 -19.69 0.22
C LYS A 32 -1.08 -19.01 -0.69
N SER A 33 -1.39 -19.66 -1.81
CA SER A 33 -2.45 -19.27 -2.73
C SER A 33 -3.79 -19.38 -2.01
N PHE A 34 -4.28 -18.24 -1.54
CA PHE A 34 -5.65 -18.11 -1.08
C PHE A 34 -6.45 -17.57 -2.25
N LYS A 35 -7.24 -18.43 -2.90
CA LYS A 35 -8.23 -17.99 -3.89
C LYS A 35 -9.44 -17.47 -3.13
N PRO A 36 -9.80 -16.19 -3.27
CA PRO A 36 -11.06 -15.69 -2.72
C PRO A 36 -12.21 -16.45 -3.41
N LEU A 37 -13.05 -17.10 -2.61
CA LEU A 37 -14.26 -17.81 -3.09
C LEU A 37 -15.35 -16.86 -3.58
N LEU A 38 -15.19 -15.57 -3.29
CA LEU A 38 -16.14 -14.50 -3.56
C LEU A 38 -15.41 -13.36 -4.27
N PRO A 39 -16.10 -12.64 -5.16
CA PRO A 39 -15.52 -11.44 -5.76
C PRO A 39 -15.14 -10.44 -4.65
N PRO A 40 -14.05 -9.67 -4.79
CA PRO A 40 -13.54 -8.78 -3.74
C PRO A 40 -14.61 -7.84 -3.19
N GLU A 41 -15.48 -7.36 -4.06
CA GLU A 41 -16.64 -6.51 -3.80
C GLU A 41 -17.69 -7.17 -2.90
N ALA A 42 -17.78 -8.50 -2.85
CA ALA A 42 -18.64 -9.21 -1.89
C ALA A 42 -18.06 -9.27 -0.47
N LEU A 43 -16.78 -8.89 -0.28
CA LEU A 43 -16.12 -8.82 1.03
C LEU A 43 -16.09 -7.39 1.60
N LEU A 44 -16.39 -6.38 0.79
CA LEU A 44 -16.49 -4.99 1.23
C LEU A 44 -17.93 -4.62 1.56
N SER A 45 -18.11 -3.84 2.63
CA SER A 45 -19.38 -3.24 3.01
C SER A 45 -19.17 -1.81 3.45
N ILE A 46 -20.10 -0.92 3.09
CA ILE A 46 -20.20 0.41 3.68
C ILE A 46 -20.42 0.26 5.18
N GLY A 47 -19.71 1.03 5.99
CA GLY A 47 -19.81 0.96 7.46
C GLY A 47 -19.22 -0.31 8.08
N HIS A 48 -18.29 -1.00 7.41
CA HIS A 48 -17.62 -2.20 7.95
C HIS A 48 -17.08 -2.00 9.38
N TYR A 49 -16.63 -0.79 9.70
CA TYR A 49 -16.07 -0.45 11.00
C TYR A 49 -17.09 0.03 12.04
N HIS A 50 -18.38 0.17 11.70
CA HIS A 50 -19.37 0.75 12.63
C HIS A 50 -19.47 0.03 13.98
N THR A 51 -19.33 -1.29 14.01
CA THR A 51 -19.46 -2.07 15.25
C THR A 51 -18.17 -2.15 16.05
N THR A 52 -17.02 -2.02 15.41
CA THR A 52 -15.70 -2.21 16.04
C THR A 52 -15.04 -0.89 16.40
N CYS A 53 -15.15 0.12 15.53
CA CYS A 53 -14.63 1.46 15.74
C CYS A 53 -15.48 2.48 14.95
N PRO A 54 -16.60 2.95 15.54
CA PRO A 54 -17.59 3.77 14.83
C PRO A 54 -17.03 5.10 14.33
N ASP A 55 -16.05 5.67 15.03
CA ASP A 55 -15.47 6.97 14.68
C ASP A 55 -14.38 6.88 13.59
N THR A 56 -14.06 5.68 13.09
CA THR A 56 -12.92 5.46 12.17
C THR A 56 -12.93 6.40 10.97
N GLU A 57 -14.05 6.45 10.24
CA GLU A 57 -14.18 7.28 9.04
C GLU A 57 -14.08 8.78 9.38
N GLY A 58 -14.65 9.19 10.52
CA GLY A 58 -14.58 10.56 11.02
C GLY A 58 -13.16 10.98 11.41
N ILE A 59 -12.42 10.11 12.11
CA ILE A 59 -11.02 10.34 12.51
C ILE A 59 -10.13 10.47 11.28
N ILE A 60 -10.27 9.56 10.30
CA ILE A 60 -9.49 9.60 9.06
C ILE A 60 -9.78 10.90 8.31
N SER A 61 -11.06 11.25 8.13
CA SER A 61 -11.48 12.47 7.42
C SER A 61 -10.93 13.73 8.09
N GLN A 62 -11.07 13.85 9.41
CA GLN A 62 -10.57 15.00 10.17
C GLN A 62 -9.04 15.13 10.03
N LYS A 63 -8.31 14.02 10.10
CA LYS A 63 -6.85 14.04 10.03
C LYS A 63 -6.35 14.39 8.64
N VAL A 64 -6.93 13.79 7.62
CA VAL A 64 -6.62 14.09 6.21
C VAL A 64 -6.93 15.55 5.91
N ALA A 65 -8.09 16.07 6.34
CA ALA A 65 -8.45 17.47 6.14
C ALA A 65 -7.46 18.43 6.81
N ALA A 66 -7.04 18.16 8.05
CA ALA A 66 -6.05 18.97 8.75
C ALA A 66 -4.68 18.96 8.03
N TRP A 67 -4.26 17.80 7.51
CA TRP A 67 -3.02 17.67 6.75
C TRP A 67 -3.08 18.36 5.40
N VAL A 68 -4.16 18.19 4.64
CA VAL A 68 -4.36 18.85 3.34
C VAL A 68 -4.45 20.37 3.52
N LYS A 69 -5.08 20.85 4.59
CA LYS A 69 -5.11 22.28 4.93
C LYS A 69 -3.71 22.84 5.18
N LYS A 70 -2.82 22.05 5.81
CA LYS A 70 -1.44 22.43 6.10
C LYS A 70 -0.55 22.35 4.86
N ASP A 71 -0.73 21.31 4.04
CA ASP A 71 0.00 21.07 2.81
C ASP A 71 -0.95 20.54 1.72
N PRO A 72 -1.38 21.41 0.79
CA PRO A 72 -2.30 21.04 -0.28
C PRO A 72 -1.77 19.97 -1.24
N THR A 73 -0.44 19.76 -1.28
CA THR A 73 0.17 18.73 -2.16
C THR A 73 -0.12 17.31 -1.68
N LEU A 74 -0.54 17.14 -0.42
CA LEU A 74 -0.84 15.83 0.15
C LEU A 74 -2.10 15.19 -0.44
N ALA A 75 -3.12 15.97 -0.81
CA ALA A 75 -4.34 15.43 -1.40
C ALA A 75 -4.07 14.60 -2.67
N PRO A 76 -3.40 15.16 -3.72
CA PRO A 76 -3.06 14.38 -4.90
C PRO A 76 -2.02 13.29 -4.61
N ALA A 77 -1.10 13.50 -3.66
CA ALA A 77 -0.10 12.49 -3.30
C ALA A 77 -0.74 11.23 -2.69
N ILE A 78 -1.71 11.38 -1.77
CA ILE A 78 -2.43 10.25 -1.15
C ILE A 78 -3.21 9.48 -2.21
N ILE A 79 -3.90 10.17 -3.12
CA ILE A 79 -4.64 9.53 -4.21
C ILE A 79 -3.68 8.75 -5.13
N ARG A 80 -2.54 9.36 -5.50
CA ARG A 80 -1.52 8.69 -6.33
C ARG A 80 -0.95 7.45 -5.63
N LEU A 81 -0.71 7.52 -4.33
CA LEU A 81 -0.27 6.38 -3.54
C LEU A 81 -1.30 5.24 -3.56
N HIS A 82 -2.58 5.57 -3.38
CA HIS A 82 -3.65 4.56 -3.46
C HIS A 82 -3.70 3.87 -4.82
N PHE A 83 -3.62 4.64 -5.91
CA PHE A 83 -3.58 4.06 -7.26
C PHE A 83 -2.32 3.23 -7.50
N HIS A 84 -1.17 3.65 -6.97
CA HIS A 84 0.07 2.90 -7.08
C HIS A 84 -0.02 1.54 -6.36
N ASP A 85 -0.56 1.51 -5.14
CA ASP A 85 -0.72 0.30 -4.34
C ASP A 85 -1.73 -0.68 -4.95
N CYS A 86 -2.80 -0.14 -5.55
CA CYS A 86 -3.76 -0.94 -6.31
C CYS A 86 -3.11 -1.50 -7.58
N ALA A 87 -2.51 -0.66 -8.42
CA ALA A 87 -1.93 -1.08 -9.70
C ALA A 87 -0.85 -2.16 -9.57
N VAL A 88 -0.07 -2.13 -8.49
CA VAL A 88 0.94 -3.15 -8.21
C VAL A 88 0.29 -4.49 -7.79
N ARG A 89 -0.93 -4.47 -7.24
CA ARG A 89 -1.69 -5.66 -6.83
C ARG A 89 -2.43 -6.35 -7.96
N ASP A 90 -2.86 -5.66 -9.02
CA ASP A 90 -3.58 -6.29 -10.15
C ASP A 90 -2.73 -7.39 -10.82
N HIS A 91 -1.40 -7.26 -10.76
CA HIS A 91 -0.49 -8.27 -11.28
C HIS A 91 -0.50 -9.58 -10.47
N MET A 92 -1.08 -9.60 -9.26
CA MET A 92 -1.28 -10.84 -8.51
C MET A 92 -2.56 -11.59 -8.91
N ASP A 93 -3.46 -11.02 -9.72
CA ASP A 93 -4.69 -11.72 -10.17
C ASP A 93 -4.67 -12.15 -11.66
N LEU A 94 -3.87 -11.49 -12.52
CA LEU A 94 -3.85 -11.82 -13.95
C LEU A 94 -2.96 -13.01 -14.36
N VAL A 95 -2.04 -13.50 -13.51
CA VAL A 95 -1.18 -14.65 -13.86
C VAL A 95 -1.91 -16.00 -13.74
N GLN A 96 -3.08 -16.06 -13.10
CA GLN A 96 -3.85 -17.31 -12.96
C GLN A 96 -4.69 -17.67 -14.21
N LYS A 97 -4.95 -16.71 -15.12
CA LYS A 97 -5.83 -16.94 -16.28
C LYS A 97 -5.18 -17.74 -17.44
N GLY A 98 -3.89 -18.08 -17.35
CA GLY A 98 -3.16 -18.76 -18.44
C GLY A 98 -3.13 -20.30 -18.44
N ALA A 99 -3.66 -21.00 -17.43
CA ALA A 99 -3.38 -22.44 -17.23
C ALA A 99 -4.58 -23.40 -17.32
N LYS A 100 -5.74 -22.99 -17.85
CA LYS A 100 -6.88 -23.89 -18.11
C LYS A 100 -7.33 -23.86 -19.57
N GLY A 101 -6.54 -24.51 -20.41
CA GLY A 101 -6.89 -24.84 -21.79
C GLY A 101 -6.30 -26.21 -22.16
N ALA A 102 -6.81 -27.29 -21.55
CA ALA A 102 -6.56 -28.67 -21.95
C ALA A 102 -7.49 -29.65 -21.20
N LYS A 103 -8.73 -29.81 -21.70
CA LYS A 103 -9.52 -31.04 -21.57
C LYS A 103 -10.48 -31.10 -22.76
N GLY A 104 -10.11 -31.89 -23.76
CA GLY A 104 -10.87 -32.38 -24.90
C GLY A 104 -10.22 -33.71 -25.29
#